data_AF-A0A8S9J020-F1
#
_entry.id   AF-A0A8S9J020-F1
#
_cell.length_a   1.000
_cell.length_b   1.000
_cell.length_c   1.000
_cell.angle_alpha   90.00
_cell.angle_beta   90.00
_cell.angle_gamma   90.00
#
_symmetry.space_group_name_H-M   'P 1'
#
loop_
_entity.id
_entity.type
_entity.pdbx_description
1 polymer ?
#
loop_
_entity_poly.entity_id
_entity_poly.type
_entity_poly.pdbx_seq_one_letter_code
_entity_poly.pdbx_strand_id
1 'polypeptide(L)' 'MTIWHYHGGCQVGRVVDKNYKVLGIDGLRVIDGSTFLKSPGTNPQATIMMLGRYMGQKILREREVFRKRNEET' A
#
# COMPACT_ATOMS: atom_id res chain seq x y z
N MET A 1 -2.57 25.98 12.78
CA MET A 1 -1.33 25.18 12.77
C MET A 1 -1.73 23.71 12.65
N THR A 2 -1.10 22.93 11.77
CA THR A 2 -1.33 21.47 11.64
C THR A 2 -0.35 20.69 12.54
N ILE A 3 -0.63 19.41 12.79
CA ILE A 3 0.30 18.47 13.43
C ILE A 3 1.03 17.56 12.43
N TRP A 4 0.91 17.84 11.12
CA TRP A 4 1.60 17.14 10.04
C TRP A 4 1.18 15.66 9.84
N HIS A 5 -0.01 15.27 10.31
CA HIS A 5 -0.56 13.90 10.17
C HIS A 5 -1.61 13.79 9.05
N TYR A 6 -1.31 14.34 7.87
CA TYR A 6 -2.22 14.28 6.73
C TYR A 6 -2.42 12.85 6.22
N HIS A 7 -3.66 12.49 5.87
CA HIS A 7 -4.05 11.16 5.43
C HIS A 7 -5.33 11.20 4.58
N GLY A 8 -5.66 10.09 3.91
CA GLY A 8 -6.96 9.91 3.23
C GLY A 8 -7.06 10.37 1.77
N GLY A 9 -5.96 10.77 1.12
CA GLY A 9 -5.98 11.19 -0.30
C GLY A 9 -6.22 10.05 -1.31
N CYS A 10 -5.89 8.80 -0.98
CA CYS A 10 -6.02 7.63 -1.85
C CYS A 10 -6.78 6.50 -1.15
N GLN A 11 -8.00 6.77 -0.67
CA GLN A 11 -8.77 5.79 0.11
C GLN A 11 -9.04 4.48 -0.66
N VAL A 12 -8.99 3.37 0.07
CA VAL A 12 -9.38 2.03 -0.42
C VAL A 12 -10.85 2.03 -0.83
N GLY A 13 -11.14 1.46 -2.00
CA GLY A 13 -12.48 1.43 -2.61
C GLY A 13 -12.87 2.71 -3.34
N ARG A 14 -12.05 3.77 -3.29
CA ARG A 14 -12.25 5.01 -4.05
C ARG A 14 -11.15 5.31 -5.05
N VAL A 15 -9.88 5.13 -4.65
CA VAL A 15 -8.70 5.38 -5.49
C VAL A 15 -7.88 4.11 -5.70
N VAL A 16 -7.78 3.28 -4.65
CA VAL A 16 -7.05 2.01 -4.70
C VAL A 16 -7.93 0.83 -4.31
N ASP A 17 -7.58 -0.38 -4.78
CA ASP A 17 -8.22 -1.62 -4.37
C ASP A 17 -7.70 -2.13 -3.00
N LYS A 18 -8.22 -3.29 -2.54
CA LYS A 18 -7.80 -3.94 -1.29
C LYS A 18 -6.33 -4.40 -1.26
N ASN A 19 -5.66 -4.43 -2.41
CA ASN A 19 -4.24 -4.74 -2.57
C ASN A 19 -3.40 -3.49 -2.84
N TYR A 20 -3.98 -2.30 -2.63
CA TYR A 20 -3.39 -1.00 -2.84
C TYR A 20 -3.04 -0.69 -4.31
N LYS A 21 -3.60 -1.44 -5.27
CA LYS A 21 -3.48 -1.14 -6.69
C LYS A 21 -4.34 0.05 -7.05
N VAL A 22 -3.82 0.97 -7.86
CA VAL A 22 -4.60 2.10 -8.37
C VAL A 22 -5.68 1.57 -9.30
N LEU A 23 -6.93 1.99 -9.08
CA LEU A 23 -8.07 1.53 -9.87
C LEU A 23 -7.89 1.94 -11.33
N GLY A 24 -8.05 0.99 -12.26
CA GLY A 24 -7.91 1.21 -13.70
C GLY A 24 -6.47 1.38 -14.20
N ILE A 25 -5.45 1.22 -13.35
CA ILE A 25 -4.04 1.36 -13.72
C ILE A 25 -3.27 0.09 -13.37
N ASP A 26 -2.57 -0.47 -14.35
CA ASP A 26 -1.67 -1.59 -14.15
C ASP A 26 -0.29 -1.16 -13.65
N GLY A 27 0.36 -2.03 -12.88
CA GLY A 27 1.74 -1.81 -12.43
C GLY A 27 1.93 -0.75 -11.34
N LEU A 28 0.90 -0.02 -10.93
CA LEU A 28 0.97 1.06 -9.95
C LEU A 28 0.25 0.72 -8.63
N ARG A 29 0.90 1.00 -7.49
CA ARG A 29 0.32 0.90 -6.14
C ARG A 29 0.67 2.13 -5.32
N VAL A 30 -0.22 2.54 -4.40
CA VAL A 30 0.02 3.62 -3.43
C VAL A 30 0.15 3.02 -2.03
N ILE A 31 1.28 3.25 -1.36
CA ILE A 31 1.60 2.64 -0.06
C ILE A 31 2.12 3.73 0.89
N ASP A 32 1.20 4.54 1.41
CA ASP A 32 1.49 5.63 2.35
C ASP A 32 0.24 5.99 3.19
N GLY A 33 0.34 7.05 3.99
CA GLY A 33 -0.76 7.55 4.82
C GLY A 33 -1.99 8.05 4.05
N SER A 34 -1.89 8.32 2.74
CA SER A 34 -3.04 8.72 1.93
C SER A 34 -4.09 7.61 1.84
N THR A 35 -3.71 6.35 2.07
CA THR A 35 -4.59 5.19 2.03
C THR A 35 -5.41 4.99 3.32
N PHE A 36 -5.08 5.70 4.40
CA PHE A 36 -5.75 5.53 5.69
C PHE A 36 -7.16 6.16 5.69
N LEU A 37 -8.12 5.42 6.23
CA LEU A 37 -9.46 5.95 6.53
C LEU A 37 -9.44 6.91 7.72
N LYS A 38 -8.57 6.65 8.69
CA LYS A 38 -8.35 7.45 9.91
C LYS A 38 -6.88 7.39 10.28
N SER A 39 -6.31 8.52 10.72
CA SER A 39 -4.95 8.54 11.25
C SER A 39 -4.84 7.71 12.54
N PRO A 40 -3.70 7.06 12.82
CA PRO A 40 -3.37 6.59 14.15
C PRO A 40 -3.47 7.71 15.19
N GLY A 41 -3.85 7.39 16.43
CA GLY A 41 -3.89 8.34 17.55
C GLY A 41 -2.52 8.77 18.10
N THR A 42 -1.44 8.56 17.33
CA THR A 42 -0.04 8.83 17.68
C THR A 42 0.70 9.29 16.42
N ASN A 43 2.01 9.52 16.52
CA ASN A 43 2.84 9.80 15.35
C ASN A 43 2.74 8.65 14.31
N PRO A 44 2.28 8.91 13.07
CA PRO A 44 1.99 7.86 12.08
C PRO A 44 3.24 7.25 11.46
N GLN A 45 4.45 7.79 11.74
CA GLN A 45 5.69 7.36 11.10
C GLN A 45 5.90 5.84 11.18
N ALA A 46 5.77 5.25 12.37
CA ALA A 46 5.97 3.81 12.55
C ALA A 46 4.92 2.98 11.77
N THR A 47 3.66 3.42 11.75
CA THR A 47 2.59 2.76 11.00
C THR A 47 2.85 2.82 9.50
N ILE A 48 3.29 3.97 8.97
CA ILE A 48 3.61 4.13 7.55
C ILE A 48 4.82 3.26 7.17
N MET A 49 5.88 3.25 7.98
CA MET A 49 7.06 2.41 7.75
C MET A 49 6.70 0.91 7.73
N MET A 50 5.87 0.47 8.69
CA MET A 50 5.38 -0.91 8.76
C MET A 50 4.57 -1.28 7.50
N LEU A 51 3.64 -0.42 7.08
CA LEU A 51 2.84 -0.65 5.88
C LEU A 51 3.73 -0.81 4.63
N GLY A 52 4.71 0.10 4.47
CA GLY A 52 5.69 0.04 3.40
C GLY A 52 6.46 -1.28 3.39
N ARG A 53 7.00 -1.69 4.56
CA ARG A 53 7.74 -2.96 4.69
C ARG A 53 6.87 -4.17 4.36
N TYR A 54 5.67 -4.23 4.92
CA TYR A 54 4.76 -5.36 4.71
C TYR A 54 4.40 -5.52 3.23
N MET A 55 3.98 -4.43 2.58
CA MET A 55 3.59 -4.46 1.17
C MET A 55 4.78 -4.71 0.25
N GLY A 56 5.96 -4.15 0.55
CA GLY A 56 7.19 -4.46 -0.19
C GLY A 56 7.52 -5.95 -0.17
N GLN A 57 7.47 -6.58 1.01
CA GLN A 57 7.67 -8.04 1.12
C GLN A 57 6.59 -8.84 0.40
N LYS A 58 5.32 -8.41 0.46
CA LYS A 58 4.21 -9.06 -0.25
C LYS A 58 4.43 -9.03 -1.77
N ILE A 59 4.82 -7.89 -2.32
CA ILE A 59 5.11 -7.73 -3.76
C ILE A 59 6.25 -8.65 -4.20
N LEU A 60 7.33 -8.74 -3.42
CA LEU A 60 8.45 -9.64 -3.74
C LEU A 60 8.01 -11.11 -3.76
N ARG A 61 7.24 -11.55 -2.76
CA ARG A 61 6.70 -12.92 -2.72
C ARG A 61 5.77 -13.22 -3.89
N GLU A 62 4.87 -12.29 -4.23
CA GLU A 62 3.96 -12.43 -5.38
C GLU A 62 4.76 -12.58 -6.69
N ARG A 63 5.84 -11.81 -6.88
CA ARG A 63 6.74 -11.92 -8.04
C ARG A 63 7.47 -13.26 -8.09
N GLU A 64 7.94 -13.76 -6.95
CA GLU A 64 8.61 -15.05 -6.86
C GLU A 64 7.66 -16.20 -7.24
N VAL A 65 6.44 -16.18 -6.71
CA VAL A 65 5.39 -17.18 -7.05
C VAL A 65 5.06 -17.14 -8.54
N PHE A 66 4.92 -15.94 -9.11
CA PHE A 66 4.68 -15.77 -10.54
C PHE A 66 5.82 -16.34 -11.39
N ARG A 67 7.08 -16.07 -11.01
CA ARG A 67 8.26 -16.61 -11.70
C ARG A 67 8.29 -18.14 -11.68
N LYS A 68 8.11 -18.76 -10.51
CA LYS A 68 8.11 -20.23 -10.36
C LYS A 68 7.04 -20.89 -11.25
N ARG A 69 5.84 -20.31 -11.28
CA ARG A 69 4.75 -20.81 -12.14
C ARG A 69 5.13 -20.79 -13.62
N ASN A 70 5.84 -19.75 -14.08
CA ASN A 70 6.27 -19.65 -15.48
C ASN A 70 7.43 -20.60 -15.82
N GLU A 71 8.19 -21.05 -14.82
CA GLU A 71 9.25 -22.06 -15.00
C GLU A 71 8.67 -23.48 -15.07
N GLU A 72 7.46 -23.70 -14.55
CA GLU A 72 6.75 -24.99 -14.53
C GLU A 72 5.83 -25.21 -15.74
N THR A 73 5.60 -24.17 -16.56
CA THR A 73 4.79 -24.19 -17.80
C THR A 73 5.67 -24.15 -19.04
#